data_AF-A0A3D3S066-F1
#
_entry.id   AF-A0A3D3S066-F1
#
_cell.length_a   1.000
_cell.length_b   1.000
_cell.length_c   1.000
_cell.angle_alpha   90.00
_cell.angle_beta   90.00
_cell.angle_gamma   90.00
#
_symmetry.space_group_name_H-M   'P 1'
#
loop_
_entity.id
_entity.type
_entity.pdbx_description
1 polymer ?
#
loop_
_entity_poly.entity_id
_entity_poly.type
_entity_poly.pdbx_seq_one_letter_code
_entity_poly.pdbx_strand_id
1 'polypeptide(L)'
;MDLEKFYQAIRNELRLTNYLAHQDGDAVNVGETFTVRFQLWNDASAALGPHLAQIVFTNLRLTVRGTEFATPLQNGEPVEVATFSFSDSHLPGEESTTVDVEFQAVKNMGGLEDLLAREEVAVVTLEADLDLAQYFRVRMVRAVHEEISP
;
A
#
# COMPACT_ATOMS: atom_id res chain seq x y z
N MET A 1 -26.05 12.57 -3.24
CA MET A 1 -24.75 12.10 -2.73
C MET A 1 -23.71 12.47 -3.76
N ASP A 2 -22.63 13.12 -3.34
CA ASP A 2 -21.57 13.56 -4.23
C ASP A 2 -20.60 12.40 -4.43
N LEU A 3 -20.50 11.92 -5.68
CA LEU A 3 -19.67 10.77 -6.05
C LEU A 3 -18.19 11.05 -5.73
N GLU A 4 -17.77 12.31 -5.84
CA GLU A 4 -16.39 12.71 -5.51
C GLU A 4 -16.10 12.53 -4.02
N LYS A 5 -17.04 12.94 -3.15
CA LYS A 5 -16.91 12.74 -1.71
C LYS A 5 -16.88 11.27 -1.32
N PHE A 6 -17.64 10.43 -2.03
CA PHE A 6 -17.59 8.99 -1.84
C PHE A 6 -16.20 8.44 -2.19
N TYR A 7 -15.66 8.77 -3.36
CA TYR A 7 -14.31 8.33 -3.76
C TYR A 7 -13.23 8.83 -2.80
N GLN A 8 -13.32 10.08 -2.34
CA GLN A 8 -12.39 10.62 -1.36
C GLN A 8 -12.48 9.86 -0.03
N ALA A 9 -13.68 9.55 0.46
CA ALA A 9 -13.86 8.80 1.69
C ALA A 9 -13.22 7.39 1.57
N ILE A 10 -13.52 6.65 0.51
CA ILE A 10 -12.94 5.31 0.29
C ILE A 10 -11.42 5.38 0.13
N ARG A 11 -10.90 6.36 -0.60
CA ARG A 11 -9.45 6.55 -0.78
C ARG A 11 -8.74 6.80 0.55
N ASN A 12 -9.35 7.56 1.45
CA ASN A 12 -8.76 7.91 2.74
C ASN A 12 -8.61 6.70 3.68
N GLU A 13 -9.28 5.58 3.38
CA GLU A 13 -9.10 4.31 4.10
C GLU A 13 -7.80 3.59 3.68
N LEU A 14 -7.17 3.97 2.57
CA LEU A 14 -5.88 3.41 2.15
C LEU A 14 -4.73 4.29 2.61
N ARG A 15 -3.82 3.70 3.38
CA ARG A 15 -2.60 4.36 3.83
C ARG A 15 -1.37 3.58 3.39
N LEU A 16 -0.50 4.25 2.65
CA LEU A 16 0.78 3.70 2.19
C LEU A 16 1.92 4.30 3.02
N THR A 17 2.76 3.43 3.57
CA THR A 17 4.01 3.80 4.25
C THR A 17 5.18 3.04 3.63
N ASN A 18 6.40 3.55 3.78
CA ASN A 18 7.59 2.86 3.32
C ASN A 18 8.72 2.93 4.34
N TYR A 19 9.64 1.97 4.26
CA TYR A 19 10.88 1.98 5.02
C TYR A 19 11.97 1.22 4.28
N LEU A 20 13.23 1.56 4.59
CA LEU A 20 14.37 0.83 4.08
C LEU A 20 14.44 -0.55 4.77
N ALA A 21 14.27 -1.61 3.99
CA ALA A 21 14.24 -2.98 4.49
C ALA A 21 15.63 -3.63 4.43
N HIS A 22 16.42 -3.29 3.42
CA HIS A 22 17.76 -3.82 3.23
C HIS A 22 18.67 -2.80 2.52
N GLN A 23 19.91 -2.75 2.96
CA GLN A 23 21.03 -2.06 2.32
C GLN A 23 22.32 -2.80 2.69
N ASP A 24 23.36 -2.65 1.87
CA ASP A 24 24.69 -3.14 2.21
C ASP A 24 25.44 -2.09 3.03
N GLY A 25 25.86 -2.47 4.25
CA GLY A 25 26.59 -1.57 5.15
C GLY A 25 25.71 -0.50 5.84
N ASP A 26 26.34 0.60 6.23
CA ASP A 26 25.72 1.64 7.06
C ASP A 26 24.98 2.72 6.24
N ALA A 27 25.20 2.79 4.93
CA ALA A 27 24.55 3.73 4.01
C ALA A 27 24.41 3.13 2.60
N VAL A 28 23.43 3.60 1.85
CA VAL A 28 23.26 3.25 0.42
C VAL A 28 24.30 4.01 -0.41
N ASN A 29 25.26 3.31 -1.01
CA ASN A 29 26.24 3.94 -1.89
C ASN A 29 25.80 3.90 -3.36
N VAL A 30 26.26 4.88 -4.15
CA VAL A 30 26.03 4.90 -5.59
C VAL A 30 26.59 3.62 -6.23
N GLY A 31 25.77 2.98 -7.06
CA GLY A 31 26.08 1.70 -7.71
C GLY A 31 25.60 0.48 -6.93
N GLU A 32 25.20 0.62 -5.67
CA GLU A 32 24.67 -0.48 -4.86
C GLU A 32 23.17 -0.67 -5.05
N THR A 33 22.72 -1.87 -4.69
CA THR A 33 21.30 -2.22 -4.62
C THR A 33 20.79 -2.07 -3.20
N PHE A 34 19.56 -1.57 -3.05
CA PHE A 34 18.88 -1.49 -1.77
C PHE A 34 17.41 -1.84 -1.93
N THR A 35 16.76 -2.22 -0.84
CA THR A 35 15.36 -2.64 -0.84
C THR A 35 14.51 -1.72 0.01
N VAL A 36 13.47 -1.16 -0.60
CA VAL A 36 12.44 -0.41 0.11
C VAL A 36 11.21 -1.31 0.24
N ARG A 37 10.74 -1.50 1.47
CA ARG A 37 9.47 -2.17 1.74
C ARG A 37 8.37 -1.14 1.80
N PHE A 38 7.37 -1.33 0.96
CA PHE A 38 6.12 -0.58 0.99
C PHE A 38 5.09 -1.39 1.77
N GLN A 39 4.50 -0.77 2.78
CA GLN A 39 3.42 -1.36 3.57
C GLN A 39 2.13 -0.59 3.31
N LEU A 40 1.13 -1.33 2.83
CA LEU A 40 -0.21 -0.84 2.58
C LEU A 40 -1.14 -1.26 3.70
N TRP A 41 -1.89 -0.31 4.23
CA TRP A 41 -2.90 -0.50 5.27
C TRP A 41 -4.28 -0.17 4.73
N ASN A 42 -5.26 -1.00 5.08
CA ASN A 42 -6.66 -0.64 4.98
C ASN A 42 -7.14 -0.24 6.38
N ASP A 43 -7.19 1.07 6.62
CA ASP A 43 -7.58 1.66 7.90
C ASP A 43 -9.12 1.64 8.11
N ALA A 44 -9.89 1.16 7.13
CA ALA A 44 -11.33 0.99 7.31
C ALA A 44 -11.60 0.01 8.45
N SER A 45 -12.58 0.32 9.30
CA SER A 45 -12.90 -0.58 10.40
C SER A 45 -13.43 -1.93 9.89
N ALA A 46 -12.80 -3.01 10.35
CA ALA A 46 -13.30 -4.38 10.17
C ALA A 46 -14.58 -4.60 11.00
N ALA A 47 -14.69 -3.87 12.12
CA ALA A 47 -15.74 -4.00 13.11
C ALA A 47 -16.86 -2.98 12.91
N LEU A 48 -17.62 -3.12 11.83
CA LEU A 48 -18.84 -2.35 11.66
C LEU A 48 -20.11 -3.21 11.93
N GLY A 49 -20.07 -4.05 12.96
CA GLY A 49 -21.21 -4.90 13.35
C GLY A 49 -21.78 -5.74 12.19
N PRO A 50 -22.90 -6.43 12.38
CA PRO A 50 -23.52 -7.18 11.30
C PRO A 50 -24.29 -6.31 10.30
N HIS A 51 -24.25 -4.97 10.41
CA HIS A 51 -25.17 -4.07 9.69
C HIS A 51 -24.50 -3.06 8.76
N LEU A 52 -23.18 -3.01 8.69
CA LEU A 52 -22.47 -2.00 7.90
C LEU A 52 -21.62 -2.65 6.81
N ALA A 53 -21.36 -1.87 5.77
CA ALA A 53 -20.58 -2.26 4.60
C ALA A 53 -19.16 -2.68 4.97
N GLN A 54 -18.67 -3.76 4.36
CA GLN A 54 -17.27 -4.17 4.50
C GLN A 54 -16.45 -3.52 3.38
N ILE A 55 -15.44 -2.74 3.76
CA ILE A 55 -14.49 -2.14 2.82
C ILE A 55 -13.33 -3.13 2.66
N VAL A 56 -13.32 -3.82 1.53
CA VAL A 56 -12.26 -4.75 1.15
C VAL A 56 -11.66 -4.25 -0.15
N PHE A 57 -10.35 -4.08 -0.17
CA PHE A 57 -9.63 -3.74 -1.39
C PHE A 57 -9.06 -4.99 -2.06
N THR A 58 -9.05 -4.99 -3.39
CA THR A 58 -8.56 -6.11 -4.21
C THR A 58 -7.66 -5.57 -5.33
N ASN A 59 -6.96 -6.47 -6.04
CA ASN A 59 -6.10 -6.13 -7.18
C ASN A 59 -5.10 -5.00 -6.87
N LEU A 60 -4.47 -5.07 -5.70
CA LEU A 60 -3.56 -4.07 -5.17
C LEU A 60 -2.29 -3.96 -6.03
N ARG A 61 -2.03 -2.77 -6.57
CA ARG A 61 -0.87 -2.50 -7.44
C ARG A 61 -0.11 -1.27 -6.97
N LEU A 62 1.20 -1.40 -6.89
CA LEU A 62 2.13 -0.30 -6.66
C LEU A 62 2.91 -0.06 -7.95
N THR A 63 2.72 1.09 -8.58
CA THR A 63 3.56 1.54 -9.68
C THR A 63 4.63 2.47 -9.12
N VAL A 64 5.89 2.15 -9.39
CA VAL A 64 7.08 2.86 -8.91
C VAL A 64 7.80 3.43 -10.11
N ARG A 65 8.00 4.74 -10.12
CA ARG A 65 8.85 5.44 -11.09
C ARG A 65 10.12 5.90 -10.37
N GLY A 66 11.28 5.50 -10.89
CA GLY A 66 12.57 5.96 -10.38
C GLY A 66 12.77 7.45 -10.60
N THR A 67 13.73 8.03 -9.89
CA THR A 67 14.17 9.41 -10.08
C THR A 67 15.61 9.43 -10.62
N GLU A 68 16.24 10.60 -10.62
CA GLU A 68 17.66 10.70 -10.94
C GLU A 68 18.59 10.04 -9.90
N PHE A 69 18.08 9.76 -8.69
CA PHE A 69 18.87 9.21 -7.58
C PHE A 69 18.83 7.69 -7.52
N ALA A 70 17.69 7.08 -7.91
CA ALA A 70 17.55 5.63 -7.89
C ALA A 70 16.59 5.14 -8.98
N THR A 71 16.88 3.94 -9.50
CA THR A 71 16.06 3.26 -10.52
C THR A 71 15.51 1.95 -9.93
N PRO A 72 14.20 1.67 -10.00
CA PRO A 72 13.67 0.39 -9.54
C PRO A 72 14.18 -0.74 -10.43
N LEU A 73 14.34 -1.92 -9.83
CA LEU A 73 14.71 -3.14 -10.52
C LEU A 73 13.46 -4.00 -10.80
N GLN A 74 13.36 -4.52 -12.02
CA GLN A 74 12.37 -5.52 -12.38
C GLN A 74 13.08 -6.73 -12.97
N ASN A 75 12.93 -7.89 -12.31
CA ASN A 75 13.68 -9.11 -12.66
C ASN A 75 15.21 -8.91 -12.64
N GLY A 76 15.71 -8.09 -11.70
CA GLY A 76 17.14 -7.77 -11.54
C GLY A 76 17.67 -6.69 -12.49
N GLU A 77 16.86 -6.20 -13.44
CA GLU A 77 17.29 -5.20 -14.42
C GLU A 77 16.69 -3.81 -14.10
N PRO A 78 17.47 -2.72 -14.24
CA PRO A 78 16.97 -1.36 -14.03
C PRO A 78 15.91 -0.98 -15.05
N VAL A 79 14.79 -0.42 -14.58
CA VAL A 79 13.69 0.07 -15.42
C VAL A 79 13.20 1.43 -14.95
N GLU A 80 12.74 2.28 -15.87
CA GLU A 80 12.24 3.62 -15.53
C GLU A 80 10.99 3.56 -14.64
N VAL A 81 10.10 2.61 -14.95
CA VAL A 81 8.85 2.38 -14.23
C VAL A 81 8.63 0.88 -14.08
N ALA A 82 8.25 0.46 -12.88
CA ALA A 82 7.87 -0.92 -12.58
C ALA A 82 6.55 -0.96 -11.83
N THR A 83 5.74 -1.98 -12.11
CA THR A 83 4.50 -2.26 -11.37
C THR A 83 4.66 -3.55 -10.58
N PHE A 84 4.33 -3.48 -9.30
CA PHE A 84 4.42 -4.59 -8.36
C PHE A 84 3.04 -4.91 -7.79
N SER A 85 2.78 -6.19 -7.58
CA SER A 85 1.62 -6.66 -6.83
C SER A 85 2.01 -6.90 -5.38
N PHE A 86 1.12 -6.56 -4.45
CA PHE A 86 1.29 -6.91 -3.04
C PHE A 86 1.15 -8.42 -2.84
N SER A 87 1.72 -8.94 -1.73
CA SER A 87 1.66 -10.36 -1.41
C SER A 87 0.23 -10.89 -1.30
N ASP A 88 -0.66 -10.06 -0.73
CA ASP A 88 -2.08 -10.38 -0.60
C ASP A 88 -2.89 -9.63 -1.66
N SER A 89 -3.69 -10.37 -2.40
CA SER A 89 -4.58 -9.80 -3.43
C SER A 89 -5.88 -9.24 -2.87
N HIS A 90 -6.16 -9.49 -1.59
CA HIS A 90 -7.36 -9.08 -0.87
C HIS A 90 -6.94 -8.45 0.46
N LEU A 91 -7.38 -7.23 0.72
CA LEU A 91 -7.04 -6.46 1.91
C LEU A 91 -8.32 -6.03 2.64
N PRO A 92 -8.81 -6.84 3.58
CA PRO A 92 -9.88 -6.48 4.51
C PRO A 92 -9.54 -5.26 5.36
N GLY A 93 -10.56 -4.65 5.97
CA GLY A 93 -10.38 -3.56 6.93
C GLY A 93 -9.56 -3.99 8.14
N GLU A 94 -8.78 -3.05 8.69
CA GLU A 94 -7.83 -3.22 9.79
C GLU A 94 -6.66 -4.19 9.48
N GLU A 95 -6.49 -4.59 8.22
CA GLU A 95 -5.37 -5.44 7.77
C GLU A 95 -4.30 -4.63 7.01
N SER A 96 -3.13 -5.25 6.84
CA SER A 96 -2.02 -4.69 6.08
C SER A 96 -1.32 -5.75 5.25
N THR A 97 -0.70 -5.32 4.16
CA THR A 97 0.10 -6.16 3.28
C THR A 97 1.35 -5.40 2.81
N THR A 98 2.33 -6.11 2.27
CA THR A 98 3.63 -5.54 1.92
C THR A 98 4.09 -5.92 0.52
N VAL A 99 4.96 -5.08 -0.05
CA VAL A 99 5.73 -5.40 -1.23
C VAL A 99 7.14 -4.85 -1.09
N ASP A 100 8.13 -5.67 -1.43
CA ASP A 100 9.53 -5.29 -1.44
C ASP A 100 9.93 -4.91 -2.86
N VAL A 101 10.55 -3.74 -2.99
CA VAL A 101 11.03 -3.22 -4.27
C VAL A 101 12.53 -2.97 -4.15
N GLU A 102 13.28 -3.61 -5.04
CA GLU A 102 14.71 -3.39 -5.18
C GLU A 102 14.96 -2.17 -6.05
N PHE A 103 15.98 -1.41 -5.70
CA PHE A 103 16.44 -0.23 -6.41
C PHE A 103 17.94 -0.32 -6.62
N GLN A 104 18.42 0.26 -7.71
CA GLN A 104 19.82 0.60 -7.90
C GLN A 104 20.02 2.10 -7.64
N ALA A 105 20.97 2.44 -6.78
CA ALA A 105 21.38 3.82 -6.55
C ALA A 105 22.21 4.34 -7.72
N VAL A 106 21.78 5.44 -8.33
CA VAL A 106 22.36 5.99 -9.57
C VAL A 106 23.20 7.23 -9.29
N LYS A 107 22.80 8.04 -8.31
CA LYS A 107 23.40 9.33 -8.00
C LYS A 107 23.23 9.67 -6.53
N ASN A 108 24.11 10.50 -6.00
CA ASN A 108 23.97 11.12 -4.68
C ASN A 108 23.80 12.65 -4.81
N MET A 109 23.18 13.26 -3.80
CA MET A 109 23.23 14.70 -3.56
C MET A 109 24.61 15.05 -3.00
N GLY A 110 25.55 15.45 -3.85
CA GLY A 110 26.81 16.00 -3.36
C GLY A 110 26.66 17.40 -2.74
N GLY A 111 27.31 17.67 -1.60
CA GLY A 111 27.55 19.03 -1.09
C GLY A 111 26.96 19.33 0.30
N LEU A 112 26.91 20.62 0.67
CA LEU A 112 26.39 21.10 1.97
C LEU A 112 24.87 20.88 2.17
N GLU A 113 24.12 20.58 1.09
CA GLU A 113 22.69 20.25 1.09
C GLU A 113 22.40 18.80 1.56
N ASP A 114 23.44 17.95 1.60
CA ASP A 114 23.40 16.54 1.98
C ASP A 114 23.14 16.32 3.49
N LEU A 115 23.36 17.35 4.32
CA LEU A 115 23.28 17.22 5.79
C LEU A 115 21.86 17.16 6.36
N LEU A 116 20.83 17.51 5.59
CA LEU A 116 19.45 17.66 6.10
C LEU A 116 18.34 17.15 5.17
N ALA A 117 18.63 16.88 3.90
CA ALA A 117 17.63 16.44 2.93
C ALA A 117 17.73 14.94 2.64
N ARG A 118 16.59 14.25 2.62
CA ARG A 118 16.50 12.87 2.12
C ARG A 118 16.25 12.93 0.62
N GLU A 119 17.04 12.19 -0.14
CA GLU A 119 16.89 12.06 -1.59
C GLU A 119 15.53 11.43 -1.94
N GLU A 120 14.81 12.04 -2.88
CA GLU A 120 13.58 11.46 -3.41
C GLU A 120 13.96 10.33 -4.37
N VAL A 121 13.94 9.08 -3.91
CA VAL A 121 14.37 7.92 -4.71
C VAL A 121 13.32 7.42 -5.70
N ALA A 122 12.03 7.73 -5.47
CA ALA A 122 10.94 7.27 -6.34
C ALA A 122 9.67 8.10 -6.16
N VAL A 123 8.88 8.18 -7.23
CA VAL A 123 7.46 8.57 -7.19
C VAL A 123 6.61 7.31 -7.30
N VAL A 124 5.65 7.14 -6.38
CA VAL A 124 4.80 5.95 -6.33
C VAL A 124 3.33 6.28 -6.56
N THR A 125 2.64 5.40 -7.29
CA THR A 125 1.20 5.42 -7.49
C THR A 125 0.61 4.12 -6.98
N LEU A 126 -0.36 4.21 -6.08
CA LEU A 126 -1.11 3.07 -5.57
C LEU A 126 -2.46 2.99 -6.29
N GLU A 127 -2.79 1.79 -6.77
CA GLU A 127 -4.11 1.46 -7.30
C GLU A 127 -4.68 0.26 -6.56
N ALA A 128 -5.98 0.30 -6.30
CA ALA A 128 -6.73 -0.80 -5.71
C ALA A 128 -8.19 -0.73 -6.14
N ASP A 129 -8.81 -1.90 -6.30
CA ASP A 129 -10.23 -2.01 -6.62
C ASP A 129 -11.02 -2.22 -5.33
N LEU A 130 -12.16 -1.53 -5.17
CA LEU A 130 -13.10 -1.82 -4.08
C LEU A 130 -13.92 -3.07 -4.42
N ASP A 131 -13.99 -4.04 -3.53
CA ASP A 131 -14.90 -5.18 -3.66
C ASP A 131 -16.35 -4.72 -3.45
N LEU A 132 -17.01 -4.39 -4.56
CA LEU A 132 -18.40 -3.91 -4.56
C LEU A 132 -19.38 -4.96 -4.02
N ALA A 133 -19.08 -6.25 -4.16
CA ALA A 133 -19.96 -7.33 -3.69
C ALA A 133 -19.93 -7.44 -2.16
N GLN A 134 -18.79 -7.16 -1.53
CA GLN A 134 -18.68 -7.05 -0.07
C GLN A 134 -19.24 -5.71 0.43
N TYR A 135 -18.97 -4.62 -0.30
CA TYR A 135 -19.39 -3.28 0.09
C TYR A 135 -20.91 -3.12 0.11
N PHE A 136 -21.62 -3.60 -0.92
CA PHE A 136 -23.09 -3.48 -1.01
C PHE A 136 -23.84 -4.64 -0.35
N ARG A 137 -23.17 -5.49 0.43
CA ARG A 137 -23.80 -6.64 1.06
C ARG A 137 -24.73 -6.20 2.20
N VAL A 138 -26.03 -6.38 2.01
CA VAL A 138 -27.04 -6.14 3.05
C VAL A 138 -27.15 -7.35 3.97
N ARG A 139 -27.03 -7.13 5.28
CA ARG A 139 -27.12 -8.17 6.32
C ARG A 139 -28.20 -7.79 7.33
N MET A 140 -29.12 -8.72 7.60
CA MET A 140 -30.12 -8.60 8.66
C MET A 140 -29.77 -9.59 9.77
N VAL A 141 -29.57 -9.07 10.97
CA VAL A 141 -29.40 -9.89 12.18
C VAL A 141 -30.58 -9.64 13.10
N ARG A 142 -31.20 -10.73 13.53
CA ARG A 142 -32.31 -10.72 14.49
C ARG A 142 -32.00 -11.76 15.55
N ALA A 143 -32.00 -11.34 16.81
CA ALA A 143 -32.01 -12.28 17.91
C ALA A 143 -33.36 -13.01 17.91
N VAL A 144 -33.31 -14.34 17.87
CA VAL A 144 -34.49 -15.20 18.00
C VAL A 144 -34.52 -15.71 19.43
N HIS A 145 -35.61 -15.44 20.12
CA HIS A 145 -35.86 -15.89 21.48
C HIS A 145 -37.05 -16.84 21.43
N GLU A 146 -36.89 -18.04 22.00
CA GLU A 146 -37.94 -19.05 22.12
C GLU A 146 -37.97 -19.56 23.56
N GLU A 147 -39.16 -19.77 24.11
CA GLU A 147 -39.32 -20.40 25.41
C GLU A 147 -39.11 -21.92 25.26
N ILE A 148 -38.05 -22.46 25.86
CA ILE A 148 -37.79 -23.90 25.86
C ILE A 148 -38.47 -24.49 27.11
N SER A 149 -39.62 -25.13 26.90
CA SER A 149 -40.29 -25.94 27.93
C SER A 149 -39.68 -27.36 27.98
N PRO A 150 -39.73 -28.05 29.14
CA PRO A 150 -39.17 -29.39 29.32
C PRO A 150 -39.91 -30.49 28.52
#